data_AF-A0A679FQU6-F1
#
_entry.id   AF-A0A679FQU6-F1
#
_cell.length_a   1.000
_cell.length_b   1.000
_cell.length_c   1.000
_cell.angle_alpha   90.00
_cell.angle_beta   90.00
_cell.angle_gamma   90.00
#
_symmetry.space_group_name_H-M   'P 1'
#
loop_
_entity.id
_entity.type
_entity.pdbx_description
1 polymer ?
#
loop_
_entity_poly.entity_id
_entity_poly.type
_entity_poly.pdbx_seq_one_letter_code
_entity_poly.pdbx_strand_id
1 'polypeptide(L)'
;MSYFEYLAVMVHPYMKEEGVLLNFSGYQDILRRYSQLKEHDVQEAWELAKELNAWSEYFSSVANLVQRMYLDAEADKLAITSLASVEADAKKVANGDRLANQDERVIAARKRRNVLKAFYDELEAKVRFLERAHYHCKVTYEFNKRQGNNKDDVE
;
A
#
# COMPACT_ATOMS: atom_id res chain seq x y z
N MET A 1 -9.95 9.93 9.75
CA MET A 1 -9.00 9.71 8.65
C MET A 1 -7.90 8.80 9.16
N SER A 2 -7.74 7.63 8.57
CA SER A 2 -6.67 6.68 8.90
C SER A 2 -5.33 7.10 8.27
N TYR A 3 -4.22 6.52 8.73
CA TYR A 3 -2.90 6.76 8.15
C TYR A 3 -2.83 6.38 6.66
N PHE A 4 -3.45 5.26 6.29
CA PHE A 4 -3.61 4.83 4.90
C PHE A 4 -4.35 5.87 4.05
N GLU A 5 -5.49 6.39 4.53
CA GLU A 5 -6.27 7.41 3.82
C GLU A 5 -5.47 8.70 3.63
N TYR A 6 -4.70 9.10 4.64
CA TYR A 6 -3.81 10.25 4.53
C TYR A 6 -2.76 10.05 3.43
N LEU A 7 -2.08 8.90 3.40
CA LEU A 7 -1.09 8.59 2.36
C LEU A 7 -1.73 8.49 0.96
N ALA A 8 -2.94 7.94 0.85
CA ALA A 8 -3.69 7.87 -0.40
C ALA A 8 -4.02 9.26 -0.96
N VAL A 9 -4.33 10.24 -0.09
CA VAL A 9 -4.50 11.64 -0.50
C VAL A 9 -3.17 12.25 -0.95
N MET A 10 -2.10 12.01 -0.20
CA MET A 10 -0.76 12.56 -0.50
C MET A 10 -0.20 12.05 -1.82
N VAL A 11 -0.45 10.78 -2.17
CA VAL A 11 0.05 10.18 -3.42
C VAL A 11 -0.81 10.52 -4.64
N HIS A 12 -2.07 10.94 -4.43
CA HIS A 12 -3.03 11.18 -5.52
C HIS A 12 -2.47 12.07 -6.65
N PRO A 13 -1.79 13.21 -6.39
CA PRO A 13 -1.25 14.03 -7.48
C PRO A 13 -0.32 13.25 -8.40
N TYR A 14 0.52 12.40 -7.84
CA TYR A 14 1.48 11.58 -8.60
C TYR A 14 0.79 10.45 -9.36
N MET A 15 -0.24 9.83 -8.79
CA MET A 15 -1.02 8.79 -9.50
C MET A 15 -1.78 9.36 -10.70
N LYS A 16 -2.25 10.60 -10.57
CA LYS A 16 -2.95 11.32 -11.64
C LYS A 16 -2.03 11.61 -12.83
N GLU A 17 -0.74 11.88 -12.59
CA GLU A 17 0.28 12.04 -13.65
C GLU A 17 0.41 10.76 -14.50
N GLU A 18 0.26 9.59 -13.88
CA GLU A 18 0.28 8.27 -14.56
C GLU A 18 -1.06 7.88 -15.19
N GLY A 19 -2.08 8.74 -15.12
CA GLY A 19 -3.42 8.43 -15.62
C GLY A 19 -4.18 7.40 -14.79
N VAL A 20 -3.76 7.14 -13.55
CA VAL A 20 -4.36 6.13 -12.66
C VAL A 20 -5.21 6.79 -11.58
N LEU A 21 -6.46 6.34 -11.46
CA LEU A 21 -7.37 6.73 -10.40
C LEU A 21 -7.43 5.62 -9.33
N LEU A 22 -6.97 5.93 -8.12
CA LEU A 22 -7.09 5.02 -6.99
C LEU A 22 -8.54 4.97 -6.50
N ASN A 23 -9.05 3.78 -6.21
CA ASN A 23 -10.38 3.58 -5.65
C ASN A 23 -10.33 2.56 -4.52
N PHE A 24 -10.55 3.04 -3.29
CA PHE A 24 -10.61 2.21 -2.09
C PHE A 24 -12.03 2.14 -1.50
N SER A 25 -13.05 2.49 -2.30
CA SER A 25 -14.45 2.39 -1.89
C SER A 25 -14.79 0.95 -1.53
N GLY A 26 -15.43 0.76 -0.37
CA GLY A 26 -15.78 -0.56 0.16
C GLY A 26 -14.69 -1.23 0.99
N TYR A 27 -13.44 -0.76 0.96
CA TYR A 27 -12.35 -1.37 1.75
C TYR A 27 -12.64 -1.33 3.27
N GLN A 28 -13.14 -0.20 3.78
CA GLN A 28 -13.50 -0.06 5.20
C GLN A 28 -14.66 -0.97 5.60
N ASP A 29 -15.61 -1.21 4.69
CA ASP A 29 -16.73 -2.12 4.95
C ASP A 29 -16.23 -3.56 5.08
N ILE A 30 -15.26 -3.98 4.25
CA ILE A 30 -14.63 -5.30 4.37
C ILE A 30 -13.91 -5.45 5.70
N LEU A 31 -13.13 -4.45 6.12
CA LEU A 31 -12.44 -4.49 7.42
C LEU A 31 -13.41 -4.57 8.59
N ARG A 32 -14.51 -3.81 8.52
CA ARG A 32 -15.56 -3.83 9.56
C ARG A 32 -16.21 -5.21 9.62
N ARG A 33 -16.64 -5.77 8.49
CA ARG A 33 -17.25 -7.11 8.40
C ARG A 33 -16.29 -8.17 8.97
N TYR A 34 -15.02 -8.15 8.55
CA TYR A 34 -13.99 -9.04 9.08
C TYR A 34 -13.83 -8.93 10.60
N SER A 35 -13.79 -7.72 11.16
CA SER A 35 -13.67 -7.52 12.61
C SER A 35 -14.88 -8.01 13.41
N GLN A 36 -16.03 -8.18 12.75
CA GLN A 36 -17.29 -8.61 13.33
C GLN A 36 -17.61 -10.08 13.04
N LEU A 37 -16.75 -10.77 12.28
CA LEU A 37 -16.95 -12.18 11.92
C LEU A 37 -17.03 -13.04 13.18
N LYS A 38 -18.12 -13.81 13.28
CA LYS A 38 -18.33 -14.78 14.36
C LYS A 38 -17.91 -16.16 13.89
N GLU A 39 -17.44 -16.99 14.81
CA GLU A 39 -16.94 -18.34 14.50
C GLU A 39 -17.97 -19.24 13.82
N HIS A 40 -19.26 -19.06 14.10
CA HIS A 40 -20.35 -19.86 13.54
C HIS A 40 -20.93 -19.30 12.23
N ASP A 41 -20.48 -18.12 11.77
CA ASP A 41 -20.99 -17.52 10.54
C ASP A 41 -20.21 -18.02 9.32
N VAL A 42 -20.55 -19.24 8.91
CA VAL A 42 -19.85 -19.98 7.85
C VAL A 42 -19.94 -19.29 6.49
N GLN A 43 -21.11 -18.72 6.18
CA GLN A 43 -21.35 -18.06 4.90
C GLN A 43 -20.56 -16.75 4.81
N GLU A 44 -20.62 -15.92 5.85
CA GLU A 44 -19.86 -14.67 5.91
C GLU A 44 -18.34 -14.95 5.86
N ALA A 45 -17.86 -16.00 6.54
CA ALA A 45 -16.46 -16.41 6.46
C ALA A 45 -16.04 -16.74 5.01
N TRP A 46 -16.87 -17.46 4.25
CA TRP A 46 -16.56 -17.78 2.86
C TRP A 46 -16.57 -16.54 1.94
N GLU A 47 -17.55 -15.65 2.12
CA GLU A 47 -17.65 -14.41 1.36
C GLU A 47 -16.46 -13.49 1.62
N LEU A 48 -16.14 -13.25 2.90
CA LEU A 48 -14.99 -12.46 3.30
C LEU A 48 -13.68 -13.06 2.80
N ALA A 49 -13.52 -14.39 2.80
CA ALA A 49 -12.33 -15.01 2.25
C ALA A 49 -12.12 -14.60 0.78
N LYS A 50 -13.15 -14.65 -0.06
CA LYS A 50 -13.04 -14.25 -1.48
C LYS A 50 -12.76 -12.76 -1.62
N GLU A 51 -13.48 -11.92 -0.89
CA GLU A 51 -13.35 -10.46 -0.98
C GLU A 51 -11.98 -9.98 -0.50
N LEU A 52 -11.47 -10.51 0.62
CA LEU A 52 -10.15 -10.20 1.15
C LEU A 52 -9.03 -10.61 0.17
N ASN A 53 -9.20 -11.75 -0.52
CA ASN A 53 -8.26 -12.17 -1.55
C ASN A 53 -8.26 -11.21 -2.75
N ALA A 54 -9.44 -10.83 -3.24
CA ALA A 54 -9.56 -9.86 -4.34
C ALA A 54 -8.97 -8.49 -3.97
N TRP A 55 -9.20 -8.03 -2.73
CA TRP A 55 -8.55 -6.82 -2.23
C TRP A 55 -7.03 -6.98 -2.13
N SER A 56 -6.52 -8.14 -1.70
CA SER A 56 -5.07 -8.38 -1.66
C SER A 56 -4.43 -8.25 -3.04
N GLU A 57 -5.09 -8.79 -4.07
CA GLU A 57 -4.63 -8.68 -5.46
C GLU A 57 -4.67 -7.23 -5.97
N TYR A 58 -5.73 -6.48 -5.64
CA TYR A 58 -5.82 -5.06 -5.97
C TYR A 58 -4.71 -4.26 -5.30
N PHE A 59 -4.52 -4.42 -3.99
CA PHE A 59 -3.48 -3.71 -3.24
C PHE A 59 -2.07 -4.08 -3.74
N SER A 60 -1.82 -5.34 -4.09
CA SER A 60 -0.57 -5.80 -4.70
C SER A 60 -0.32 -5.12 -6.06
N SER A 61 -1.34 -5.02 -6.90
CA SER A 61 -1.24 -4.37 -8.21
C SER A 61 -0.92 -2.88 -8.07
N VAL A 62 -1.58 -2.20 -7.13
CA VAL A 62 -1.28 -0.79 -6.81
C VAL A 62 0.13 -0.66 -6.22
N ALA A 63 0.55 -1.57 -5.34
CA ALA A 63 1.88 -1.57 -4.75
C ALA A 63 2.97 -1.65 -5.82
N ASN A 64 2.84 -2.56 -6.78
CA ASN A 64 3.80 -2.70 -7.89
C ASN A 64 3.92 -1.41 -8.72
N LEU A 65 2.79 -0.76 -9.03
CA LEU A 65 2.81 0.52 -9.75
C LEU A 65 3.52 1.61 -8.93
N VAL A 66 3.16 1.74 -7.66
CA VAL A 66 3.76 2.74 -6.76
C VAL A 66 5.25 2.45 -6.54
N GLN A 67 5.66 1.17 -6.50
CA GLN A 67 7.05 0.77 -6.41
C GLN A 67 7.86 1.25 -7.60
N ARG A 68 7.36 1.05 -8.83
CA ARG A 68 7.99 1.57 -10.04
C ARG A 68 8.14 3.08 -9.96
N MET A 69 7.06 3.80 -9.65
CA MET A 69 7.08 5.28 -9.52
C MET A 69 8.06 5.74 -8.44
N TYR A 70 8.15 5.01 -7.34
CA TYR A 70 9.08 5.25 -6.25
C TYR A 70 10.54 5.13 -6.73
N LEU A 71 10.87 4.08 -7.49
CA LEU A 71 12.20 3.86 -8.04
C LEU A 71 12.57 4.93 -9.06
N ASP A 72 11.64 5.31 -9.93
CA ASP A 72 11.83 6.42 -10.88
C ASP A 72 12.09 7.74 -10.14
N ALA A 73 11.28 8.06 -9.12
CA ALA A 73 11.48 9.24 -8.28
C ALA A 73 12.80 9.21 -7.48
N GLU A 74 13.31 8.03 -7.14
CA GLU A 74 14.60 7.85 -6.49
C GLU A 74 15.77 8.15 -7.46
N ALA A 75 15.67 7.70 -8.71
CA ALA A 75 16.61 8.01 -9.77
C ALA A 75 16.60 9.52 -10.10
N ASP A 76 15.42 10.12 -10.25
CA ASP A 76 15.26 11.56 -10.51
C ASP A 76 15.87 12.41 -9.39
N LYS A 77 15.59 12.06 -8.13
CA LYS A 77 16.16 12.73 -6.97
C LYS A 77 17.70 12.67 -7.01
N LEU A 78 18.28 11.54 -7.39
CA LEU A 78 19.73 11.40 -7.51
C LEU A 78 20.29 12.30 -8.62
N ALA A 79 19.67 12.30 -9.80
CA ALA A 79 20.08 13.15 -10.91
C ALA A 79 20.01 14.65 -10.56
N ILE A 80 18.90 15.10 -9.97
CA ILE A 80 18.71 16.49 -9.55
C ILE A 80 19.72 16.88 -8.47
N THR A 81 20.00 16.00 -7.51
CA THR A 81 20.99 16.26 -6.45
C THR A 81 22.39 16.41 -7.04
N SER A 82 22.79 15.52 -7.95
CA SER A 82 24.09 15.59 -8.62
C SER A 82 24.27 16.90 -9.40
N LEU A 83 23.24 17.33 -10.14
CA LEU A 83 23.26 18.60 -10.86
C LEU A 83 23.38 19.79 -9.89
N ALA A 84 22.59 19.81 -8.81
CA ALA A 84 22.65 20.86 -7.80
C ALA A 84 24.02 20.93 -7.09
N SER A 85 24.65 19.79 -6.82
CA SER A 85 26.01 19.73 -6.25
C SER A 85 27.04 20.34 -7.21
N VAL A 86 27.00 20.01 -8.51
CA VAL A 86 27.90 20.58 -9.52
C VAL A 86 27.73 22.11 -9.61
N GLU A 87 26.48 22.59 -9.63
CA GLU A 87 26.17 24.03 -9.66
C GLU A 87 26.64 24.76 -8.39
N ALA A 88 26.58 24.11 -7.23
CA ALA A 88 27.02 24.66 -5.96
C ALA A 88 28.55 24.67 -5.82
N ASP A 89 29.23 23.62 -6.26
CA ASP A 89 30.70 23.53 -6.27
C ASP A 89 31.33 24.58 -7.17
N ALA A 90 30.71 24.88 -8.32
CA ALA A 90 31.13 25.97 -9.19
C ALA A 90 31.09 27.35 -8.50
N LYS A 91 30.30 27.51 -7.43
CA LYS A 91 30.19 28.76 -6.64
C LYS A 91 31.02 28.73 -5.36
N LYS A 92 31.19 27.57 -4.71
CA LYS A 92 31.95 27.40 -3.46
C LYS A 92 32.33 25.93 -3.21
N VAL A 93 33.56 25.57 -3.55
CA VAL A 93 34.15 24.20 -3.47
C VAL A 93 34.04 23.53 -2.09
N ALA A 94 33.95 24.30 -1.00
CA ALA A 94 33.93 23.77 0.37
C ALA A 94 32.52 23.47 0.94
N ASN A 95 31.44 23.82 0.23
CA ASN A 95 30.06 23.72 0.74
C ASN A 95 29.04 23.13 -0.25
N GLY A 96 29.48 22.52 -1.36
CA GLY A 96 28.63 22.06 -2.45
C GLY A 96 27.44 21.21 -1.99
N ASP A 97 27.71 20.13 -1.28
CA ASP A 97 26.66 19.21 -0.79
C ASP A 97 25.65 19.88 0.14
N ARG A 98 26.10 20.80 1.01
CA ARG A 98 25.20 21.49 1.94
C ARG A 98 24.24 22.43 1.20
N LEU A 99 24.75 23.10 0.17
CA LEU A 99 23.96 24.02 -0.65
C LEU A 99 23.03 23.27 -1.61
N ALA A 100 23.49 22.16 -2.20
CA ALA A 100 22.67 21.28 -3.04
C ALA A 100 21.49 20.69 -2.27
N ASN A 101 21.69 20.29 -1.02
CA ASN A 101 20.61 19.78 -0.16
C ASN A 101 19.55 20.84 0.22
N GLN A 102 19.85 22.13 0.04
CA GLN A 102 18.92 23.23 0.26
C GLN A 102 18.21 23.65 -1.04
N ASP A 103 18.61 23.11 -2.19
CA ASP A 103 17.96 23.40 -3.47
C ASP A 103 16.49 22.94 -3.44
N GLU A 104 15.58 23.84 -3.82
CA GLU A 104 14.14 23.58 -3.78
C GLU A 104 13.74 22.39 -4.67
N ARG A 105 14.45 22.16 -5.79
CA ARG A 105 14.24 21.01 -6.68
C ARG A 105 14.60 19.71 -5.98
N VAL A 106 15.71 19.70 -5.23
CA VAL A 106 16.15 18.53 -4.44
C VAL A 106 15.16 18.24 -3.31
N ILE A 107 14.68 19.27 -2.62
CA ILE A 107 13.68 19.13 -1.56
C ILE A 107 12.36 18.59 -2.12
N ALA A 108 11.89 19.12 -3.25
CA ALA A 108 10.66 18.65 -3.90
C ALA A 108 10.78 17.19 -4.37
N ALA A 109 11.88 16.82 -5.05
CA ALA A 109 12.15 15.46 -5.48
C ALA A 109 12.20 14.48 -4.29
N ARG A 110 12.83 14.89 -3.19
CA ARG A 110 12.87 14.11 -1.95
C ARG A 110 11.48 13.90 -1.34
N LYS A 111 10.65 14.94 -1.30
CA LYS A 111 9.27 14.84 -0.81
C LYS A 111 8.44 13.86 -1.64
N ARG A 112 8.50 13.94 -2.97
CA ARG A 112 7.83 13.00 -3.89
C ARG A 112 8.25 11.56 -3.61
N ARG A 113 9.56 11.29 -3.60
CA ARG A 113 10.12 9.96 -3.31
C ARG A 113 9.67 9.44 -1.95
N ASN A 114 9.67 10.27 -0.92
CA ASN A 114 9.27 9.86 0.43
C ASN A 114 7.79 9.52 0.54
N VAL A 115 6.91 10.29 -0.11
CA VAL A 115 5.47 9.99 -0.17
C VAL A 115 5.23 8.66 -0.87
N LEU A 116 5.85 8.44 -2.04
CA LEU A 116 5.72 7.19 -2.79
C LEU A 116 6.24 5.99 -1.99
N LYS A 117 7.40 6.13 -1.33
CA LYS A 117 7.94 5.08 -0.46
C LYS A 117 6.99 4.73 0.68
N ALA A 118 6.53 5.75 1.41
CA ALA A 118 5.66 5.54 2.57
C ALA A 118 4.34 4.86 2.15
N PHE A 119 3.79 5.25 1.01
CA PHE A 119 2.58 4.62 0.49
C PHE A 119 2.82 3.18 0.02
N TYR A 120 3.92 2.91 -0.68
CA TYR A 120 4.32 1.55 -1.05
C TYR A 120 4.45 0.63 0.18
N ASP A 121 5.19 1.07 1.20
CA ASP A 121 5.39 0.30 2.42
C ASP A 121 4.04 0.02 3.14
N GLU A 122 3.12 0.99 3.14
CA GLU A 122 1.77 0.83 3.69
C GLU A 122 0.93 -0.16 2.87
N LEU A 123 0.96 -0.09 1.53
CA LEU A 123 0.26 -1.04 0.66
C LEU A 123 0.74 -2.47 0.89
N GLU A 124 2.05 -2.66 0.96
CA GLU A 124 2.70 -3.93 1.30
C GLU A 124 2.23 -4.48 2.67
N ALA A 125 2.10 -3.60 3.67
CA ALA A 125 1.56 -3.99 4.96
C ALA A 125 0.08 -4.39 4.87
N LYS A 126 -0.71 -3.71 4.04
CA LYS A 126 -2.12 -4.06 3.79
C LYS A 126 -2.28 -5.38 3.05
N VAL A 127 -1.47 -5.66 2.03
CA VAL A 127 -1.43 -6.95 1.32
C VAL A 127 -1.23 -8.08 2.33
N ARG A 128 -0.16 -8.01 3.12
CA ARG A 128 0.13 -9.04 4.14
C ARG A 128 -1.00 -9.20 5.17
N PHE A 129 -1.66 -8.11 5.54
CA PHE A 129 -2.83 -8.19 6.43
C PHE A 129 -4.00 -8.90 5.76
N LEU A 130 -4.33 -8.53 4.51
CA LEU A 130 -5.44 -9.08 3.74
C LEU A 130 -5.25 -10.58 3.49
N GLU A 131 -4.04 -11.03 3.17
CA GLU A 131 -3.71 -12.45 3.00
C GLU A 131 -3.91 -13.24 4.30
N ARG A 132 -3.47 -12.70 5.43
CA ARG A 132 -3.70 -13.33 6.75
C ARG A 132 -5.18 -13.39 7.10
N ALA A 133 -5.92 -12.31 6.84
CA ALA A 133 -7.35 -12.24 7.08
C ALA A 133 -8.13 -13.22 6.17
N HIS A 134 -7.74 -13.32 4.89
CA HIS A 134 -8.24 -14.30 3.95
C HIS A 134 -8.05 -15.73 4.50
N TYR A 135 -6.83 -16.06 4.92
CA TYR A 135 -6.52 -17.38 5.44
C TYR A 135 -7.31 -17.69 6.72
N HIS A 136 -7.44 -16.72 7.63
CA HIS A 136 -8.28 -16.86 8.82
C HIS A 136 -9.72 -17.21 8.44
N CYS A 137 -10.34 -16.44 7.54
CA CYS A 137 -11.72 -16.69 7.09
C CYS A 137 -11.87 -18.06 6.42
N LYS A 138 -10.91 -18.45 5.58
CA LYS A 138 -10.88 -19.77 4.92
C LYS A 138 -10.84 -20.91 5.94
N VAL A 139 -9.96 -20.82 6.95
CA VAL A 139 -9.86 -21.83 8.00
C VAL A 139 -11.14 -21.91 8.84
N THR A 140 -11.74 -20.77 9.19
CA THR A 140 -13.03 -20.72 9.91
C THR A 140 -14.12 -21.43 9.10
N TYR A 141 -14.22 -21.17 7.80
CA TYR A 141 -15.16 -21.85 6.91
C TYR A 141 -14.93 -23.37 6.87
N GLU A 142 -13.68 -23.81 6.63
CA GLU A 142 -13.35 -25.23 6.52
C GLU A 142 -13.60 -26.00 7.82
N PHE A 143 -13.28 -25.40 8.97
CA PHE A 143 -13.50 -26.02 10.28
C PHE A 143 -14.99 -26.27 10.54
N ASN A 144 -15.83 -25.27 10.31
CA ASN A 144 -17.27 -25.40 10.54
C ASN A 144 -17.92 -26.37 9.55
N LYS A 145 -17.48 -26.38 8.28
CA LYS A 145 -17.96 -27.34 7.29
C LYS A 145 -17.66 -28.79 7.70
N ARG A 146 -16.46 -29.06 8.23
CA ARG A 146 -16.09 -30.38 8.75
C ARG A 146 -16.93 -30.79 9.97
N GLN A 147 -17.21 -29.85 10.88
CA GLN A 147 -18.08 -30.13 12.02
C GLN A 147 -19.55 -30.37 11.63
N GLY A 148 -20.05 -29.68 10.61
CA GLY A 148 -21.39 -29.92 10.05
C GLY A 148 -21.51 -31.34 9.49
N ASN A 149 -20.58 -31.73 8.61
CA ASN A 149 -20.58 -33.09 8.03
C ASN A 149 -20.50 -34.20 9.10
N ASN A 150 -19.71 -34.02 10.16
CA ASN A 150 -19.61 -35.00 11.24
C ASN A 150 -20.89 -35.13 12.10
N LYS A 151 -21.82 -34.16 12.05
CA LYS A 151 -23.11 -34.26 12.74
C LYS A 151 -24.15 -35.00 11.90
N ASP A 152 -24.09 -34.83 10.57
CA ASP A 152 -25.02 -35.48 9.65
C ASP A 152 -24.73 -36.99 9.46
N ASP A 153 -23.52 -37.45 9.76
CA ASP A 153 -23.12 -38.87 9.69
C ASP A 153 -23.46 -39.69 10.97
N VAL A 154 -24.05 -39.06 11.99
CA VAL A 154 -24.34 -39.68 13.31
C VAL A 154 -25.86 -39.81 13.58
N GLU A 155 -26.71 -39.37 12.66
CA GLU A 155 -28.18 -39.60 12.69
C GLU A 155 -28.61 -40.73 11.74
#